data_AF-A0AAD0P1Q0-F1
#
_entry.id   AF-A0AAD0P1Q0-F1
#
_cell.length_a   1.000
_cell.length_b   1.000
_cell.length_c   1.000
_cell.angle_alpha   90.00
_cell.angle_beta   90.00
_cell.angle_gamma   90.00
#
_symmetry.space_group_name_H-M   'P 1'
#
loop_
_entity.id
_entity.type
_entity.pdbx_description
1 polymer ?
#
loop_
_entity_poly.entity_id
_entity_poly.type
_entity_poly.pdbx_seq_one_letter_code
_entity_poly.pdbx_strand_id
1 'polypeptide(L)'
;MIVRTSITRGWQSMKEQFYILILLFIYRLLWGYFMYGFIRSAIIPILLRYPDKDAGGSGMGRLLYYIEGQFSLNTDPAIRTWLWMLLALVVLRLLLSPFIRAGLLHELHQERKGERGLFFFPGMKIYGLPVLVFSLIEWVLTLLPLYWLAPKMYGLFLSSLFNYALLLHLVPYVLAWLIYIFIVRLFLLYMQFGYTGGTGMFSSLFICLRSLIPAIGVSIVLGAGGLLLLLVCGLTGLFCPGLPALIIRQISPLPSTLLKMWGISAQYHLWRSKAFPQ
;
A
#
# COMPACT_ATOMS: atom_id res chain seq x y z
N MET A 1 -10.87 26.37 6.30
CA MET A 1 -12.05 26.25 5.41
C MET A 1 -11.79 25.34 4.21
N ILE A 2 -10.73 25.58 3.42
CA ILE A 2 -10.39 24.83 2.18
C ILE A 2 -10.29 23.30 2.41
N VAL A 3 -9.57 22.86 3.45
CA VAL A 3 -9.40 21.43 3.78
C VAL A 3 -10.74 20.74 4.05
N ARG A 4 -11.62 21.37 4.83
CA ARG A 4 -12.95 20.82 5.16
C ARG A 4 -13.81 20.66 3.91
N THR A 5 -13.82 21.66 3.03
CA THR A 5 -14.60 21.64 1.78
C THR A 5 -14.08 20.58 0.80
N SER A 6 -12.76 20.37 0.71
CA SER A 6 -12.19 19.30 -0.10
C SER A 6 -12.54 17.91 0.44
N ILE A 7 -12.54 17.73 1.76
CA ILE A 7 -12.92 16.47 2.42
C ILE A 7 -14.40 16.16 2.18
N THR A 8 -15.31 17.14 2.34
CA THR A 8 -16.75 16.92 2.12
C THR A 8 -17.09 16.65 0.66
N ARG A 9 -16.47 17.37 -0.28
CA ARG A 9 -16.64 17.11 -1.73
C ARG A 9 -16.06 15.75 -2.13
N GLY A 10 -14.90 15.38 -1.57
CA GLY A 10 -14.32 14.05 -1.77
C GLY A 10 -15.23 12.92 -1.27
N TRP A 11 -15.96 13.15 -0.18
CA TRP A 11 -16.95 12.19 0.34
C TRP A 11 -18.17 12.04 -0.59
N GLN A 12 -18.63 13.13 -1.21
CA GLN A 12 -19.76 13.10 -2.12
C GLN A 12 -19.42 12.36 -3.43
N SER A 13 -18.29 12.67 -4.07
CA SER A 13 -17.80 11.88 -5.23
C SER A 13 -17.63 10.40 -4.88
N MET A 14 -17.14 10.09 -3.67
CA MET A 14 -16.99 8.70 -3.22
C MET A 14 -18.31 7.94 -3.14
N LYS A 15 -19.40 8.59 -2.70
CA LYS A 15 -20.73 7.97 -2.66
C LYS A 15 -21.26 7.65 -4.05
N GLU A 16 -21.00 8.53 -5.01
CA GLU A 16 -21.40 8.34 -6.40
C GLU A 16 -20.64 7.16 -7.06
N GLN A 17 -19.42 6.88 -6.58
CA GLN A 17 -18.54 5.79 -7.06
C GLN A 17 -18.61 4.50 -6.23
N PHE A 18 -19.73 4.23 -5.53
CA PHE A 18 -19.83 3.07 -4.65
C PHE A 18 -19.59 1.72 -5.36
N TYR A 19 -19.89 1.63 -6.66
CA TYR A 19 -19.61 0.44 -7.45
C TYR A 19 -18.11 0.12 -7.57
N ILE A 20 -17.23 1.14 -7.66
CA ILE A 20 -15.77 0.96 -7.70
C ILE A 20 -15.30 0.39 -6.37
N LEU A 21 -15.88 0.83 -5.27
CA LEU A 21 -15.58 0.33 -3.93
C LEU A 21 -15.92 -1.17 -3.81
N ILE A 22 -17.08 -1.60 -4.32
CA ILE A 22 -17.46 -3.02 -4.35
C ILE A 22 -16.43 -3.82 -5.16
N LEU A 23 -16.07 -3.33 -6.36
CA LEU A 23 -15.08 -3.99 -7.21
C LEU A 23 -13.70 -4.11 -6.51
N LEU A 24 -13.24 -3.04 -5.87
CA LEU A 24 -11.98 -3.03 -5.11
C LEU A 24 -12.02 -3.94 -3.89
N PHE A 25 -13.18 -4.05 -3.25
CA PHE A 25 -13.38 -4.98 -2.16
C PHE A 25 -13.27 -6.43 -2.64
N ILE A 26 -13.96 -6.79 -3.72
CA ILE A 26 -13.88 -8.12 -4.33
C ILE A 26 -12.43 -8.43 -4.72
N TYR A 27 -11.74 -7.49 -5.38
CA TYR A 27 -10.32 -7.62 -5.71
C TYR A 27 -9.45 -7.91 -4.48
N ARG A 28 -9.63 -7.16 -3.39
CA ARG A 28 -8.87 -7.37 -2.15
C ARG A 28 -9.22 -8.68 -1.46
N LEU A 29 -10.48 -9.09 -1.51
CA LEU A 29 -10.95 -10.35 -0.95
C LEU A 29 -10.33 -11.53 -1.71
N LEU A 30 -10.36 -11.49 -3.04
CA LEU A 30 -9.72 -12.45 -3.92
C LEU A 30 -8.21 -12.55 -3.62
N TRP A 31 -7.55 -11.40 -3.41
CA TRP A 31 -6.15 -11.37 -3.02
C TRP A 31 -5.87 -12.01 -1.65
N GLY A 32 -6.73 -11.73 -0.67
CA GLY A 32 -6.67 -12.35 0.65
C GLY A 32 -6.80 -13.87 0.58
N TYR A 33 -7.72 -14.37 -0.26
CA TYR A 33 -7.89 -15.79 -0.50
C TYR A 33 -6.65 -16.45 -1.13
N PHE A 34 -6.09 -15.86 -2.19
CA PHE A 34 -4.87 -16.38 -2.82
C PHE A 34 -3.68 -16.40 -1.85
N MET A 35 -3.48 -15.33 -1.08
CA MET A 35 -2.43 -15.28 -0.06
C MET A 35 -2.65 -16.31 1.04
N TYR A 36 -3.90 -16.51 1.49
CA TYR A 36 -4.22 -17.54 2.49
C TYR A 36 -3.91 -18.95 1.96
N GLY A 37 -4.27 -19.24 0.71
CA GLY A 37 -3.93 -20.50 0.05
C GLY A 37 -2.42 -20.71 -0.04
N PHE A 38 -1.65 -19.66 -0.36
CA PHE A 38 -0.19 -19.68 -0.38
C PHE A 38 0.39 -19.93 1.03
N ILE A 39 -0.10 -19.23 2.06
CA ILE A 39 0.36 -19.43 3.44
C ILE A 39 0.11 -20.88 3.88
N ARG A 40 -1.09 -21.41 3.61
CA ARG A 40 -1.46 -22.78 4.00
C ARG A 40 -0.62 -23.85 3.28
N SER A 41 -0.26 -23.62 2.03
CA SER A 41 0.47 -24.60 1.21
C SER A 41 1.98 -24.53 1.40
N ALA A 42 2.57 -23.34 1.53
CA ALA A 42 4.02 -23.16 1.61
C ALA A 42 4.49 -22.89 3.05
N ILE A 43 3.84 -21.97 3.76
CA ILE A 43 4.37 -21.45 5.03
C ILE A 43 4.04 -22.38 6.20
N ILE A 44 2.80 -22.89 6.30
CA ILE A 44 2.40 -23.77 7.42
C ILE A 44 3.27 -25.03 7.52
N PRO A 45 3.55 -25.78 6.44
CA PRO A 45 4.39 -26.97 6.53
C PRO A 45 5.82 -26.66 7.01
N ILE A 46 6.38 -25.55 6.55
CA ILE A 46 7.70 -25.06 6.96
C ILE A 46 7.69 -24.71 8.46
N LEU A 47 6.65 -24.02 8.92
CA LEU A 47 6.50 -23.61 10.33
C LEU A 47 6.32 -24.81 11.27
N LEU A 48 5.53 -25.81 10.87
CA LEU A 48 5.29 -27.02 11.67
C LEU A 48 6.53 -27.90 11.81
N ARG A 49 7.47 -27.80 10.86
CA ARG A 49 8.77 -28.50 10.92
C ARG A 49 9.82 -27.76 11.76
N TYR A 50 9.51 -26.53 12.21
CA TYR A 50 10.46 -25.74 13.00
C TYR A 50 10.61 -26.33 14.42
N PRO A 51 11.84 -26.62 14.87
CA PRO A 51 12.06 -27.18 16.19
C PRO A 51 11.88 -26.10 17.26
N ASP A 52 10.69 -26.08 17.86
CA ASP A 52 10.36 -25.15 18.93
C ASP A 52 11.04 -25.53 20.26
N LYS A 53 11.45 -24.54 21.04
CA LYS A 53 12.12 -24.74 22.33
C LYS A 53 11.19 -25.43 23.34
N ASP A 54 9.91 -25.08 23.28
CA ASP A 54 8.88 -25.62 24.17
C ASP A 54 8.47 -27.06 23.80
N ALA A 55 8.82 -27.51 22.59
CA ALA A 55 8.59 -28.87 22.09
C ALA A 55 9.85 -29.77 22.21
N GLY A 56 10.87 -29.36 22.98
CA GLY A 56 12.10 -30.14 23.19
C GLY A 56 13.20 -29.91 22.14
N GLY A 57 13.07 -28.86 21.31
CA GLY A 57 14.06 -28.49 20.30
C GLY A 57 15.37 -27.96 20.90
N SER A 58 16.48 -28.65 20.62
CA SER A 58 17.82 -28.17 21.01
C SER A 58 18.26 -26.96 20.16
N GLY A 59 19.14 -26.11 20.70
CA GLY A 59 19.76 -25.01 19.93
C GLY A 59 20.47 -25.50 18.65
N MET A 60 21.00 -26.72 18.68
CA MET A 60 21.61 -27.39 17.54
C MET A 60 20.57 -27.77 16.48
N GLY A 61 19.37 -28.22 16.87
CA GLY A 61 18.27 -28.54 15.96
C GLY A 61 17.80 -27.34 15.15
N ARG A 62 17.74 -26.15 15.76
CA ARG A 62 17.44 -24.91 15.03
C ARG A 62 18.52 -24.55 14.01
N LEU A 63 19.79 -24.73 14.37
CA LEU A 63 20.92 -24.44 13.48
C LEU A 63 20.94 -25.40 12.28
N LEU A 64 20.71 -26.70 12.52
CA LEU A 64 20.54 -27.71 11.48
C LEU A 64 19.37 -27.39 10.55
N TYR A 65 18.22 -26.97 11.10
CA TYR A 65 17.07 -26.55 10.31
C TYR A 65 17.39 -25.35 9.39
N TYR A 66 18.15 -24.36 9.87
CA TYR A 66 18.58 -23.24 9.02
C TYR A 66 19.53 -23.68 7.90
N ILE A 67 20.46 -24.58 8.19
CA ILE A 67 21.39 -25.14 7.18
C ILE A 67 20.60 -25.97 6.16
N GLU A 68 19.71 -26.85 6.59
CA GLU A 68 18.84 -27.64 5.72
C GLU A 68 17.97 -26.73 4.85
N GLY A 69 17.43 -25.64 5.42
CA GLY A 69 16.66 -24.65 4.67
C GLY A 69 17.45 -23.96 3.56
N GLN A 70 18.71 -23.59 3.82
CA GLN A 70 19.62 -23.02 2.81
C GLN A 70 19.90 -24.01 1.67
N PHE A 71 20.13 -25.29 1.99
CA PHE A 71 20.32 -26.34 0.97
C PHE A 71 19.04 -26.65 0.20
N SER A 72 17.89 -26.68 0.88
CA SER A 72 16.60 -26.99 0.29
C SER A 72 16.12 -25.89 -0.68
N LEU A 73 16.48 -24.62 -0.43
CA LEU A 73 16.18 -23.51 -1.35
C LEU A 73 16.75 -23.73 -2.77
N ASN A 74 17.91 -24.37 -2.89
CA ASN A 74 18.54 -24.65 -4.18
C ASN A 74 18.12 -26.02 -4.74
N THR A 75 17.90 -27.00 -3.87
CA THR A 75 17.79 -28.41 -4.26
C THR A 75 16.35 -28.88 -4.45
N ASP A 76 15.40 -28.33 -3.69
CA ASP A 76 14.01 -28.81 -3.69
C ASP A 76 13.16 -28.12 -4.79
N PRO A 77 12.61 -28.88 -5.74
CA PRO A 77 11.73 -28.33 -6.77
C PRO A 77 10.41 -27.76 -6.21
N ALA A 78 9.91 -28.25 -5.07
CA ALA A 78 8.70 -27.74 -4.45
C ALA A 78 8.89 -26.31 -3.92
N ILE A 79 10.01 -26.05 -3.24
CA ILE A 79 10.37 -24.72 -2.73
C ILE A 79 10.55 -23.73 -3.89
N ARG A 80 11.20 -24.16 -4.98
CA ARG A 80 11.33 -23.36 -6.19
C ARG A 80 9.96 -23.00 -6.78
N THR A 81 9.02 -23.94 -6.81
CA THR A 81 7.66 -23.71 -7.30
C THR A 81 6.92 -22.69 -6.41
N TRP A 82 7.05 -22.78 -5.09
CA TRP A 82 6.47 -21.79 -4.17
C TRP A 82 7.09 -20.40 -4.35
N LEU A 83 8.40 -20.31 -4.56
CA LEU A 83 9.07 -19.04 -4.87
C LEU A 83 8.56 -18.42 -6.17
N TRP A 84 8.40 -19.21 -7.24
CA TRP A 84 7.82 -18.74 -8.49
C TRP A 84 6.35 -18.33 -8.35
N MET A 85 5.56 -19.06 -7.57
CA MET A 85 4.17 -18.67 -7.27
C MET A 85 4.13 -17.34 -6.50
N LEU A 86 4.98 -17.17 -5.48
CA LEU A 86 5.09 -15.91 -4.74
C LEU A 86 5.51 -14.77 -5.67
N LEU A 87 6.50 -14.99 -6.52
CA LEU A 87 6.97 -14.01 -7.49
C LEU A 87 5.84 -13.63 -8.46
N ALA A 88 5.16 -14.62 -9.03
CA ALA A 88 4.03 -14.40 -9.95
C ALA A 88 2.91 -13.60 -9.27
N LEU A 89 2.59 -13.91 -8.01
CA LEU A 89 1.62 -13.17 -7.22
C LEU A 89 2.09 -11.71 -6.99
N VAL A 90 3.35 -11.51 -6.60
CA VAL A 90 3.91 -10.17 -6.41
C VAL A 90 3.86 -9.36 -7.70
N VAL A 91 4.32 -9.93 -8.82
CA VAL A 91 4.30 -9.28 -10.14
C VAL A 91 2.87 -8.94 -10.56
N LEU A 92 1.94 -9.89 -10.41
CA LEU A 92 0.52 -9.68 -10.73
C LEU A 92 -0.05 -8.51 -9.92
N ARG A 93 0.21 -8.46 -8.62
CA ARG A 93 -0.25 -7.38 -7.74
C ARG A 93 0.39 -6.04 -8.10
N LEU A 94 1.68 -6.06 -8.40
CA LEU A 94 2.44 -4.89 -8.84
C LEU A 94 1.86 -4.32 -10.14
N LEU A 95 1.43 -5.18 -11.08
CA LEU A 95 0.77 -4.77 -12.30
C LEU A 95 -0.66 -4.27 -12.06
N LEU A 96 -1.53 -5.02 -11.37
CA LEU A 96 -2.94 -4.61 -11.22
C LEU A 96 -3.13 -3.31 -10.42
N SER A 97 -2.26 -3.04 -9.44
CA SER A 97 -2.37 -1.86 -8.56
C SER A 97 -2.36 -0.51 -9.32
N PRO A 98 -1.40 -0.22 -10.22
CA PRO A 98 -1.41 0.99 -11.04
C PRO A 98 -2.57 1.05 -12.04
N PHE A 99 -2.97 -0.08 -12.63
CA PHE A 99 -4.14 -0.13 -13.53
C PHE A 99 -5.43 0.30 -12.80
N ILE A 100 -5.62 -0.20 -11.59
CA ILE A 100 -6.73 0.21 -10.72
C ILE A 100 -6.66 1.71 -10.41
N ARG A 101 -5.47 2.23 -10.08
CA ARG A 101 -5.28 3.67 -9.83
C ARG A 101 -5.63 4.49 -11.07
N ALA A 102 -5.22 4.05 -12.26
CA ALA A 102 -5.52 4.74 -13.52
C ALA A 102 -7.02 4.82 -13.81
N GLY A 103 -7.74 3.71 -13.61
CA GLY A 103 -9.21 3.68 -13.74
C GLY A 103 -9.90 4.66 -12.79
N LEU A 104 -9.47 4.72 -11.53
CA LEU A 104 -10.01 5.65 -10.54
C LEU A 104 -9.75 7.12 -10.91
N LEU A 105 -8.54 7.44 -11.38
CA LEU A 105 -8.17 8.80 -11.78
C LEU A 105 -8.99 9.28 -12.99
N HIS A 106 -9.25 8.38 -13.94
CA HIS A 106 -10.04 8.69 -15.12
C HIS A 106 -11.50 8.96 -14.79
N GLU A 107 -12.09 8.15 -13.92
CA GLU A 107 -13.46 8.34 -13.40
C GLU A 107 -13.64 9.68 -12.71
N LEU A 108 -12.70 10.08 -11.84
CA LEU A 108 -12.72 11.40 -11.18
C LEU A 108 -12.64 12.56 -12.19
N HIS A 109 -12.06 12.34 -13.37
CA HIS A 109 -12.00 13.34 -14.43
C HIS A 109 -13.24 13.35 -15.32
N GLN A 110 -13.86 12.19 -15.54
CA GLN A 110 -15.15 12.04 -16.24
C GLN A 110 -16.29 12.66 -15.43
N GLU A 111 -16.31 12.46 -14.10
CA GLU A 111 -17.25 13.16 -13.20
C GLU A 111 -17.14 14.68 -13.32
N ARG A 112 -15.94 15.23 -13.53
CA ARG A 112 -15.75 16.66 -13.76
C ARG A 112 -16.50 17.13 -15.02
N LYS A 113 -16.57 16.30 -16.06
CA LYS A 113 -17.26 16.60 -17.32
C LYS A 113 -18.77 16.38 -17.23
N GLY A 114 -19.29 15.90 -16.10
CA GLY A 114 -20.71 15.64 -15.88
C GLY A 114 -21.22 14.34 -16.50
N GLU A 115 -20.32 13.52 -17.05
CA GLU A 115 -20.66 12.24 -17.65
C GLU A 115 -20.71 11.17 -16.55
N ARG A 116 -21.85 10.48 -16.44
CA ARG A 116 -22.07 9.37 -15.51
C ARG A 116 -21.99 8.06 -16.28
N GLY A 117 -21.09 7.16 -15.91
CA GLY A 117 -20.91 5.88 -16.60
C GLY A 117 -19.83 4.99 -15.98
N LEU A 118 -19.68 3.79 -16.55
CA LEU A 118 -18.65 2.80 -16.19
C LEU A 118 -17.34 3.08 -16.95
N PHE A 119 -16.80 4.29 -16.82
CA PHE A 119 -15.53 4.71 -17.44
C PHE A 119 -14.28 4.13 -16.77
N PHE A 120 -14.42 3.34 -15.70
CA PHE A 120 -13.33 2.72 -14.95
C PHE A 120 -12.53 1.77 -15.84
N PHE A 121 -13.22 0.95 -16.64
CA PHE A 121 -12.59 0.00 -17.56
C PHE A 121 -11.92 0.69 -18.76
N PRO A 122 -12.58 1.65 -19.46
CA PRO A 122 -11.91 2.48 -20.47
C PRO A 122 -10.70 3.22 -19.92
N GLY A 123 -10.81 3.82 -18.72
CA GLY A 123 -9.72 4.53 -18.06
C GLY A 123 -8.51 3.64 -17.76
N MET A 124 -8.77 2.40 -17.36
CA MET A 124 -7.73 1.39 -17.16
C MET A 124 -6.97 1.07 -18.46
N LYS A 125 -7.67 1.01 -19.60
CA LYS A 125 -7.04 0.74 -20.91
C LYS A 125 -6.24 1.93 -21.44
N ILE A 126 -6.76 3.15 -21.28
CA ILE A 126 -6.16 4.37 -21.87
C ILE A 126 -4.99 4.87 -21.01
N TYR A 127 -5.17 4.95 -19.68
CA TYR A 127 -4.17 5.54 -18.78
C TYR A 127 -3.37 4.50 -18.00
N GLY A 128 -3.62 3.20 -18.20
CA GLY A 128 -2.94 2.13 -17.49
C GLY A 128 -1.42 2.14 -17.65
N LEU A 129 -0.93 2.25 -18.88
CA LEU A 129 0.52 2.22 -19.17
C LEU A 129 1.25 3.48 -18.66
N PRO A 130 0.75 4.71 -18.88
CA PRO A 130 1.35 5.91 -18.28
C PRO A 130 1.39 5.85 -16.73
N VAL A 131 0.31 5.43 -16.09
CA VAL A 131 0.25 5.33 -14.62
C VAL A 131 1.14 4.20 -14.10
N LEU A 132 1.33 3.14 -14.87
CA LEU A 132 2.31 2.09 -14.58
C LEU A 132 3.73 2.66 -14.59
N VAL A 133 4.12 3.45 -15.60
CA VAL A 133 5.43 4.10 -15.64
C VAL A 133 5.64 5.03 -14.44
N PHE A 134 4.65 5.85 -14.09
CA PHE A 134 4.72 6.67 -12.87
C PHE A 134 4.85 5.83 -11.60
N SER A 135 4.21 4.66 -11.56
CA SER A 135 4.31 3.75 -10.40
C SER A 135 5.64 3.02 -10.36
N LEU A 136 6.25 2.70 -11.50
CA LEU A 136 7.63 2.18 -11.55
C LEU A 136 8.62 3.22 -11.05
N ILE A 137 8.48 4.49 -11.48
CA ILE A 137 9.29 5.60 -10.97
C ILE A 137 9.07 5.74 -9.46
N GLU A 138 7.82 5.67 -8.97
CA GLU A 138 7.51 5.66 -7.54
C GLU A 138 8.31 4.55 -6.83
N TRP A 139 8.29 3.32 -7.34
CA TRP A 139 9.01 2.21 -6.71
C TRP A 139 10.51 2.41 -6.69
N VAL A 140 11.11 2.79 -7.82
CA VAL A 140 12.55 3.06 -7.92
C VAL A 140 12.97 4.16 -6.95
N LEU A 141 12.24 5.28 -6.92
CA LEU A 141 12.55 6.40 -6.04
C LEU A 141 12.37 6.01 -4.56
N THR A 142 11.36 5.21 -4.22
CA THR A 142 11.18 4.73 -2.84
C THR A 142 12.26 3.75 -2.37
N LEU A 143 12.83 2.97 -3.28
CA LEU A 143 13.93 2.03 -3.00
C LEU A 143 15.31 2.70 -2.95
N LEU A 144 15.46 3.85 -3.61
CA LEU A 144 16.72 4.60 -3.67
C LEU A 144 17.35 4.90 -2.29
N PRO A 145 16.63 5.48 -1.31
CA PRO A 145 17.20 5.70 0.03
C PRO A 145 17.48 4.40 0.78
N LEU A 146 16.77 3.31 0.44
CA LEU A 146 16.96 2.01 1.09
C LEU A 146 18.31 1.40 0.73
N TYR A 147 18.88 1.69 -0.44
CA TYR A 147 20.23 1.23 -0.79
C TYR A 147 21.29 1.73 0.20
N TRP A 148 21.15 2.97 0.70
CA TRP A 148 22.09 3.55 1.66
C TRP A 148 21.69 3.31 3.13
N LEU A 149 20.38 3.27 3.43
CA LEU A 149 19.88 3.01 4.79
C LEU A 149 19.96 1.53 5.17
N ALA A 150 19.75 0.60 4.24
CA ALA A 150 19.71 -0.84 4.51
C ALA A 150 20.95 -1.37 5.25
N PRO A 151 22.21 -1.09 4.82
CA PRO A 151 23.37 -1.62 5.54
C PRO A 151 23.47 -1.07 6.97
N LYS A 152 23.13 0.20 7.19
CA LYS A 152 23.13 0.83 8.52
C LYS A 152 22.03 0.27 9.42
N MET A 153 20.83 0.11 8.86
CA MET A 153 19.69 -0.49 9.56
C MET A 153 19.94 -1.96 9.90
N TYR A 154 20.57 -2.72 9.01
CA TYR A 154 20.85 -4.14 9.22
C TYR A 154 21.88 -4.36 10.33
N GLY A 155 22.94 -3.55 10.36
CA GLY A 155 23.92 -3.56 11.45
C GLY A 155 23.31 -3.22 12.80
N LEU A 156 22.48 -2.17 12.85
CA LEU A 156 21.76 -1.78 14.07
C LEU A 156 20.74 -2.85 14.49
N PHE A 157 19.99 -3.43 13.55
CA PHE A 157 18.98 -4.46 13.84
C PHE A 157 19.59 -5.73 14.45
N LEU A 158 20.72 -6.21 13.90
CA LEU A 158 21.44 -7.36 14.45
C LEU A 158 21.96 -7.09 15.87
N SER A 159 22.44 -5.87 16.13
CA SER A 159 22.89 -5.47 17.46
C SER A 159 21.75 -5.22 18.46
N SER A 160 20.55 -4.86 17.97
CA SER A 160 19.36 -4.59 18.79
C SER A 160 18.63 -5.84 19.28
N LEU A 161 18.88 -7.02 18.71
CA LEU A 161 18.21 -8.27 19.14
C LEU A 161 18.42 -8.57 20.63
N PHE A 162 19.47 -8.01 21.24
CA PHE A 162 19.80 -8.18 22.66
C PHE A 162 19.55 -6.92 23.52
N ASN A 163 19.21 -5.77 22.91
CA ASN A 163 19.08 -4.52 23.65
C ASN A 163 18.00 -3.59 23.07
N TYR A 164 16.88 -3.46 23.78
CA TYR A 164 15.73 -2.66 23.40
C TYR A 164 16.05 -1.16 23.24
N ALA A 165 17.07 -0.64 23.93
CA ALA A 165 17.48 0.77 23.82
C ALA A 165 18.04 1.13 22.42
N LEU A 166 18.74 0.18 21.77
CA LEU A 166 19.25 0.37 20.41
C LEU A 166 18.12 0.38 19.37
N LEU A 167 16.97 -0.23 19.66
CA LEU A 167 15.82 -0.22 18.75
C LEU A 167 15.24 1.20 18.60
N LEU A 168 15.29 2.01 19.66
CA LEU A 168 14.86 3.42 19.63
C LEU A 168 15.74 4.27 18.72
N HIS A 169 17.00 3.90 18.51
CA HIS A 169 17.88 4.59 17.56
C HIS A 169 17.52 4.29 16.10
N LEU A 170 16.79 3.20 15.83
CA LEU A 170 16.30 2.87 14.49
C LEU A 170 15.07 3.71 14.10
N VAL A 171 14.28 4.14 15.08
CA VAL A 171 13.04 4.92 14.91
C VAL A 171 13.25 6.19 14.06
N PRO A 172 14.21 7.09 14.34
CA PRO A 172 14.38 8.30 13.55
C PRO A 172 14.74 8.02 12.09
N TYR A 173 15.53 6.97 11.80
CA TYR A 173 15.86 6.59 10.42
C TYR A 173 14.62 6.09 9.66
N VAL A 174 13.82 5.24 10.30
CA VAL A 174 12.55 4.76 9.73
C VAL A 174 11.60 5.93 9.51
N LEU A 175 11.51 6.87 10.46
CA LEU A 175 10.63 8.03 10.38
C LEU A 175 11.05 8.98 9.25
N ALA A 176 12.36 9.24 9.10
CA ALA A 176 12.90 10.02 7.99
C ALA A 176 12.61 9.36 6.63
N TRP A 177 12.76 8.04 6.54
CA TRP A 177 12.43 7.29 5.33
C TRP A 177 10.93 7.33 4.98
N LEU A 178 10.06 7.21 5.99
CA LEU A 178 8.61 7.34 5.81
C LEU A 178 8.21 8.74 5.33
N ILE A 179 8.81 9.80 5.88
CA ILE A 179 8.60 11.18 5.41
C ILE A 179 9.02 11.32 3.95
N TYR A 180 10.18 10.78 3.59
CA TYR A 180 10.66 10.81 2.20
C TYR A 180 9.69 10.11 1.24
N ILE A 181 9.25 8.89 1.57
CA ILE A 181 8.27 8.14 0.76
C ILE A 181 6.97 8.95 0.62
N PHE A 182 6.51 9.57 1.70
CA PHE A 182 5.30 10.37 1.71
C PHE A 182 5.40 11.56 0.74
N ILE A 183 6.51 12.29 0.77
CA ILE A 183 6.77 13.43 -0.12
C ILE A 183 6.81 12.99 -1.59
N VAL A 184 7.56 11.93 -1.90
CA VAL A 184 7.67 11.37 -3.26
C VAL A 184 6.30 10.98 -3.80
N ARG A 185 5.50 10.27 -2.99
CA ARG A 185 4.15 9.86 -3.38
C ARG A 185 3.23 11.04 -3.63
N LEU A 186 3.32 12.09 -2.81
CA LEU A 186 2.49 13.28 -2.98
C LEU A 186 2.81 14.00 -4.29
N PHE A 187 4.10 14.19 -4.60
CA PHE A 187 4.51 14.82 -5.85
C PHE A 187 4.10 14.01 -7.09
N LEU A 188 4.35 12.70 -7.07
CA LEU A 188 4.00 11.83 -8.20
C LEU A 188 2.47 11.75 -8.41
N LEU A 189 1.68 11.79 -7.35
CA LEU A 189 0.23 11.82 -7.46
C LEU A 189 -0.27 13.13 -8.11
N TYR A 190 0.30 14.28 -7.74
CA TYR A 190 -0.04 15.55 -8.39
C TYR A 190 0.42 15.62 -9.85
N MET A 191 1.56 15.02 -10.18
CA MET A 191 2.01 14.84 -11.56
C MET A 191 1.04 13.96 -12.36
N GLN A 192 0.55 12.86 -11.77
CA GLN A 192 -0.48 12.02 -12.38
C GLN A 192 -1.78 12.80 -12.64
N PHE A 193 -2.24 13.64 -11.70
CA PHE A 193 -3.41 14.52 -11.91
C PHE A 193 -3.21 15.52 -13.06
N GLY A 194 -2.01 16.10 -13.18
CA GLY A 194 -1.69 17.01 -14.28
C GLY A 194 -1.65 16.34 -15.65
N TYR A 195 -1.10 15.13 -15.70
CA TYR A 195 -1.03 14.33 -16.93
C TYR A 195 -2.41 13.83 -17.37
N THR A 196 -3.22 13.29 -16.45
CA THR A 196 -4.57 12.80 -16.77
C THR A 196 -5.56 13.94 -17.03
N GLY A 197 -5.33 15.12 -16.44
CA GLY A 197 -6.17 16.30 -16.59
C GLY A 197 -5.79 17.26 -17.72
N GLY A 198 -4.76 16.95 -18.52
CA GLY A 198 -4.36 17.74 -19.70
C GLY A 198 -3.77 19.13 -19.41
N THR A 199 -3.40 19.43 -18.16
CA THR A 199 -2.88 20.74 -17.73
C THR A 199 -1.35 20.82 -17.72
N GLY A 200 -0.68 19.71 -18.06
CA GLY A 200 0.78 19.58 -18.06
C GLY A 200 1.34 19.12 -16.70
N MET A 201 2.29 18.19 -16.75
CA MET A 201 2.90 17.56 -15.57
C MET A 201 3.61 18.56 -14.64
N PHE A 202 4.32 19.54 -15.21
CA PHE A 202 5.10 20.53 -14.47
C PHE A 202 4.23 21.62 -13.84
N SER A 203 3.13 22.01 -14.50
CA SER A 203 2.17 22.98 -13.96
C SER A 203 1.53 22.44 -12.68
N SER A 204 1.12 21.18 -12.68
CA SER A 204 0.56 20.52 -11.50
C SER A 204 1.55 20.32 -10.36
N LEU A 205 2.85 20.18 -10.67
CA LEU A 205 3.89 20.16 -9.64
C LEU A 205 3.98 21.51 -8.93
N PHE A 206 3.92 22.62 -9.68
CA PHE A 206 3.97 23.96 -9.11
C PHE A 206 2.73 24.25 -8.25
N ILE A 207 1.55 23.77 -8.69
CA ILE A 207 0.33 23.83 -7.89
C ILE A 207 0.50 23.04 -6.58
N CYS A 208 1.09 21.84 -6.63
CA CYS A 208 1.39 21.03 -5.46
C CYS A 208 2.29 21.78 -4.47
N LEU A 209 3.35 22.43 -4.96
CA LEU A 209 4.29 23.18 -4.13
C LEU A 209 3.59 24.34 -3.41
N ARG A 210 2.70 25.06 -4.12
CA ARG A 210 1.86 26.13 -3.56
C ARG A 210 0.72 25.61 -2.68
N SER A 211 0.40 24.32 -2.72
CA SER A 211 -0.65 23.67 -1.94
C SER A 211 -0.16 22.63 -0.96
N LEU A 212 1.14 22.64 -0.63
CA LEU A 212 1.76 21.64 0.23
C LEU A 212 1.07 21.55 1.60
N ILE A 213 0.91 22.68 2.29
CA ILE A 213 0.31 22.72 3.64
C ILE A 213 -1.10 22.10 3.67
N PRO A 214 -2.07 22.53 2.84
CA PRO A 214 -3.40 21.93 2.88
C PRO A 214 -3.44 20.49 2.31
N ALA A 215 -2.56 20.15 1.36
CA ALA A 215 -2.45 18.76 0.86
C ALA A 215 -1.92 17.80 1.93
N ILE A 216 -0.91 18.22 2.70
CA ILE A 216 -0.39 17.49 3.85
C ILE A 216 -1.49 17.34 4.90
N GLY A 217 -2.23 18.41 5.22
CA GLY A 217 -3.33 18.37 6.18
C GLY A 217 -4.41 17.33 5.84
N VAL A 218 -4.88 17.30 4.58
CA VAL A 218 -5.83 16.27 4.11
C VAL A 218 -5.25 14.86 4.27
N SER A 219 -3.97 14.68 3.91
CA SER A 219 -3.30 13.39 3.97
C SER A 219 -3.10 12.88 5.39
N ILE A 220 -2.79 13.77 6.34
CA ILE A 220 -2.62 13.42 7.76
C ILE A 220 -3.97 13.02 8.35
N VAL A 221 -5.04 13.78 8.11
CA VAL A 221 -6.37 13.48 8.68
C VAL A 221 -6.88 12.12 8.19
N LEU A 222 -6.80 11.86 6.88
CA LEU A 222 -7.27 10.60 6.30
C LEU A 222 -6.29 9.45 6.57
N GLY A 223 -4.99 9.73 6.65
CA GLY A 223 -3.96 8.79 7.06
C GLY A 223 -4.09 8.34 8.51
N ALA A 224 -4.44 9.24 9.43
CA ALA A 224 -4.71 8.93 10.83
C ALA A 224 -5.90 7.97 10.96
N GLY A 225 -6.96 8.17 10.18
CA GLY A 225 -8.07 7.20 10.10
C GLY A 225 -7.62 5.82 9.65
N GLY A 226 -6.71 5.74 8.67
CA GLY A 226 -6.13 4.48 8.21
C GLY A 226 -5.26 3.80 9.29
N LEU A 227 -4.49 4.58 10.03
CA LEU A 227 -3.65 4.09 11.13
C LEU A 227 -4.50 3.55 12.28
N LEU A 228 -5.55 4.27 12.68
CA LEU A 228 -6.50 3.80 13.70
C LEU A 228 -7.12 2.47 13.30
N LEU A 229 -7.49 2.32 12.03
CA LEU A 229 -8.07 1.08 11.54
C LEU A 229 -7.09 -0.09 11.59
N LEU A 230 -5.82 0.15 11.25
CA LEU A 230 -4.75 -0.84 11.38
C LEU A 230 -4.53 -1.24 12.85
N LEU A 231 -4.53 -0.27 13.77
CA LEU A 231 -4.40 -0.53 15.20
C LEU A 231 -5.57 -1.39 15.72
N VAL A 232 -6.80 -1.05 15.35
CA VAL A 232 -7.98 -1.87 15.72
C VAL A 232 -7.86 -3.30 15.18
N CYS A 233 -7.45 -3.46 13.92
CA CYS A 233 -7.23 -4.80 13.34
C CYS A 233 -6.09 -5.57 14.04
N GLY A 234 -5.01 -4.88 14.42
CA GLY A 234 -3.90 -5.49 15.15
C GLY A 234 -4.30 -5.92 16.57
N LEU A 235 -4.97 -5.03 17.30
CA LEU A 235 -5.43 -5.28 18.66
C LEU A 235 -6.44 -6.44 18.70
N THR A 236 -7.41 -6.45 17.78
CA THR A 236 -8.40 -7.54 17.70
C THR A 236 -7.74 -8.88 17.40
N GLY A 237 -6.66 -8.91 16.61
CA GLY A 237 -5.88 -10.12 16.36
C GLY A 237 -5.10 -10.63 17.58
N LEU A 238 -4.71 -9.76 18.50
CA LEU A 238 -3.99 -10.12 19.72
C LEU A 238 -4.93 -10.52 20.86
N PHE A 239 -6.02 -9.77 21.06
CA PHE A 239 -6.90 -9.91 22.22
C PHE A 239 -8.10 -10.85 21.99
N CYS A 240 -8.49 -11.10 20.74
CA CYS A 240 -9.66 -11.94 20.43
C CYS A 240 -9.36 -12.96 19.32
N PRO A 241 -8.50 -13.97 19.57
CA PRO A 241 -8.31 -15.05 18.62
C PRO A 241 -9.62 -15.82 18.40
N GLY A 242 -10.02 -16.02 17.13
CA GLY A 242 -11.22 -16.78 16.76
C GLY A 242 -12.01 -16.17 15.60
N LEU A 243 -13.29 -16.57 15.50
CA LEU A 243 -14.24 -16.07 14.50
C LEU A 243 -14.34 -14.53 14.41
N PRO A 244 -14.36 -13.78 15.53
CA PRO A 244 -14.42 -12.32 15.49
C PRO A 244 -13.19 -11.70 14.79
N ALA A 245 -11.98 -12.17 15.08
CA ALA A 245 -10.77 -11.70 14.40
C ALA A 245 -10.80 -12.02 12.90
N LEU A 246 -11.35 -13.18 12.50
CA LEU A 246 -11.51 -13.52 11.08
C LEU A 246 -12.47 -12.57 10.38
N ILE A 247 -13.64 -12.30 10.96
CA ILE A 247 -14.64 -11.38 10.39
C ILE A 247 -14.06 -9.97 10.28
N ILE A 248 -13.43 -9.46 11.33
CA ILE A 248 -12.81 -8.13 11.34
C ILE A 248 -11.72 -8.05 10.29
N ARG A 249 -10.88 -9.07 10.16
CA ARG A 249 -9.80 -9.11 9.17
C ARG A 249 -10.36 -9.16 7.74
N GLN A 250 -11.47 -9.86 7.53
CA GLN A 250 -12.14 -9.97 6.23
C GLN A 250 -12.86 -8.67 5.82
N ILE A 251 -13.41 -7.93 6.79
CA ILE A 251 -14.09 -6.65 6.58
C ILE A 251 -13.09 -5.48 6.52
N SER A 252 -11.94 -5.58 7.17
CA SER A 252 -10.88 -4.55 7.20
C SER A 252 -10.49 -3.93 5.86
N PRO A 253 -10.53 -4.66 4.71
CA PRO A 253 -10.21 -4.07 3.42
C PRO A 253 -11.19 -2.97 3.00
N LEU A 254 -12.47 -3.04 3.38
CA LEU A 254 -13.52 -2.07 3.02
C LEU A 254 -13.25 -0.65 3.54
N PRO A 255 -13.11 -0.43 4.86
CA PRO A 255 -12.84 0.91 5.36
C PRO A 255 -11.43 1.40 4.95
N SER A 256 -10.48 0.48 4.73
CA SER A 256 -9.17 0.82 4.17
C SER A 256 -9.23 1.29 2.70
N THR A 257 -10.06 0.70 1.84
CA THR A 257 -10.27 1.17 0.47
C THR A 257 -11.03 2.48 0.45
N LEU A 258 -12.08 2.60 1.27
CA LEU A 258 -12.85 3.83 1.48
C LEU A 258 -11.94 5.02 1.81
N LEU A 259 -11.12 4.90 2.85
CA LEU A 259 -10.24 5.99 3.29
C LEU A 259 -9.19 6.35 2.23
N LYS A 260 -8.67 5.35 1.51
CA LYS A 260 -7.70 5.58 0.42
C LYS A 260 -8.33 6.31 -0.76
N MET A 261 -9.49 5.84 -1.23
CA MET A 261 -10.18 6.51 -2.33
C MET A 261 -10.64 7.91 -1.90
N TRP A 262 -11.17 8.07 -0.69
CA TRP A 262 -11.54 9.37 -0.13
C TRP A 262 -10.34 10.32 -0.06
N GLY A 263 -9.15 9.82 0.31
CA GLY A 263 -7.89 10.57 0.25
C GLY A 263 -7.55 11.08 -1.14
N ILE A 264 -7.60 10.20 -2.13
CA ILE A 264 -7.30 10.53 -3.53
C ILE A 264 -8.33 11.56 -4.06
N SER A 265 -9.62 11.33 -3.82
CA SER A 265 -10.69 12.24 -4.26
C SER A 265 -10.61 13.61 -3.57
N ALA A 266 -10.31 13.66 -2.27
CA ALA A 266 -10.15 14.91 -1.53
C ALA A 266 -8.93 15.72 -2.04
N GLN A 267 -7.81 15.04 -2.33
CA GLN A 267 -6.63 15.67 -2.93
C GLN A 267 -6.90 16.13 -4.36
N TYR A 268 -7.66 15.38 -5.15
CA TYR A 268 -8.07 15.77 -6.49
C TYR A 268 -8.94 17.04 -6.47
N HIS A 269 -9.93 17.12 -5.58
CA HIS A 269 -10.76 18.32 -5.42
C HIS A 269 -9.97 19.53 -4.91
N LEU A 270 -8.92 19.31 -4.12
CA LEU A 270 -7.99 20.36 -3.69
C LEU A 270 -7.10 20.86 -4.83
N TRP A 271 -6.63 19.96 -5.69
CA TRP A 271 -5.91 20.33 -6.90
C TRP A 271 -6.83 21.08 -7.88
N ARG A 272 -8.05 20.58 -8.11
CA ARG A 272 -9.05 21.19 -9.00
C ARG A 272 -9.34 22.65 -8.63
N SER A 273 -9.58 22.94 -7.35
CA SER A 273 -9.91 24.30 -6.91
C SER A 273 -8.78 25.31 -7.12
N LYS A 274 -7.53 24.84 -7.30
CA LYS A 274 -6.38 25.69 -7.57
C LYS A 274 -5.96 25.71 -9.04
N ALA A 275 -6.14 24.60 -9.76
CA ALA A 275 -5.81 24.48 -11.18
C ALA A 275 -6.83 25.22 -12.07
N PHE A 276 -8.10 25.23 -11.66
CA PHE A 276 -9.18 25.92 -12.35
C PHE A 276 -9.95 26.79 -11.34
N PRO A 277 -9.42 27.98 -10.98
CA PRO A 277 -10.18 28.93 -10.20
C PRO A 277 -11.42 29.34 -11.01
N GLN A 278 -12.61 29.00 -10.49
CA GLN A 278 -13.87 29.58 -10.94
C GLN A 278 -14.08 30.91 -10.23
#